data_AF-A0A7V6B435-F1
#
_entry.id   AF-A0A7V6B435-F1
#
_cell.length_a   1.000
_cell.length_b   1.000
_cell.length_c   1.000
_cell.angle_alpha   90.00
_cell.angle_beta   90.00
_cell.angle_gamma   90.00
#
_symmetry.space_group_name_H-M   'P 1'
#
loop_
_entity.id
_entity.type
_entity.pdbx_description
1 polymer ?
#
loop_
_entity_poly.entity_id
_entity_poly.type
_entity_poly.pdbx_seq_one_letter_code
_entity_poly.pdbx_strand_id
1 'polypeptide(L)'
;SQAIEILGKTRHAHSATRYGQLIKFVAEPSFLAYAVITADDVVIVILNKDSNATKSVNVSSVISGSQTLTDVFSGRTFQVSSGMLNISVAPFEALVLVKQSD
;
A
#
# COMPACT_ATOMS: atom_id res chain seq x y z
N SER A 1 12.04 -12.24 -12.97
CA SER A 1 12.54 -11.87 -11.64
C SER A 1 11.45 -12.12 -10.61
N GLN A 2 11.79 -12.48 -9.38
CA GLN A 2 10.83 -12.81 -8.30
C GLN A 2 9.78 -11.70 -8.06
N ALA A 3 10.18 -10.42 -8.18
CA ALA A 3 9.28 -9.28 -8.02
C ALA A 3 8.14 -9.24 -9.07
N ILE A 4 8.41 -9.60 -10.32
CA ILE A 4 7.37 -9.63 -11.38
C ILE A 4 6.35 -10.73 -11.08
N GLU A 5 6.81 -11.89 -10.61
CA GLU A 5 5.93 -12.99 -10.24
C GLU A 5 5.04 -12.63 -9.04
N ILE A 6 5.61 -12.00 -8.01
CA ILE A 6 4.87 -11.48 -6.86
C ILE A 6 3.80 -10.50 -7.33
N LEU A 7 4.16 -9.49 -8.12
CA LEU A 7 3.21 -8.51 -8.65
C LEU A 7 2.12 -9.14 -9.52
N GLY A 8 2.46 -10.15 -10.33
CA GLY A 8 1.49 -10.91 -11.13
C GLY A 8 0.48 -11.64 -10.25
N LYS A 9 0.96 -12.33 -9.20
CA LYS A 9 0.10 -13.02 -8.22
C LYS A 9 -0.76 -12.04 -7.43
N THR A 10 -0.18 -10.95 -6.92
CA THR A 10 -0.92 -9.89 -6.23
C THR A 10 -1.98 -9.29 -7.14
N ARG A 11 -1.65 -8.98 -8.40
CA ARG A 11 -2.61 -8.46 -9.38
C ARG A 11 -3.73 -9.45 -9.67
N HIS A 12 -3.46 -10.75 -9.62
CA HIS A 12 -4.48 -11.80 -9.82
C HIS A 12 -5.39 -11.96 -8.58
N ALA A 13 -4.83 -11.93 -7.38
CA ALA A 13 -5.59 -12.07 -6.13
C ALA A 13 -6.42 -10.82 -5.81
N HIS A 14 -5.88 -9.63 -6.05
CA HIS A 14 -6.50 -8.36 -5.68
C HIS A 14 -7.13 -7.67 -6.89
N SER A 15 -8.44 -7.81 -6.98
CA SER A 15 -9.27 -7.23 -8.02
C SER A 15 -9.13 -5.71 -8.15
N ALA A 16 -8.91 -5.00 -7.05
CA ALA A 16 -8.75 -3.56 -7.05
C ALA A 16 -7.57 -3.09 -7.90
N THR A 17 -6.52 -3.89 -8.02
CA THR A 17 -5.37 -3.56 -8.88
C THR A 17 -5.71 -3.58 -10.37
N ARG A 18 -6.77 -4.28 -10.78
CA ARG A 18 -7.16 -4.43 -12.19
C ARG A 18 -8.15 -3.36 -12.64
N TYR A 19 -9.10 -3.02 -11.79
CA TYR A 19 -10.23 -2.14 -12.14
C TYR A 19 -10.72 -1.26 -10.97
N GLY A 20 -9.99 -1.21 -9.87
CA GLY A 20 -10.33 -0.35 -8.73
C GLY A 20 -10.16 1.14 -9.05
N GLN A 21 -10.90 1.97 -8.33
CA GLN A 21 -10.73 3.41 -8.35
C GLN A 21 -9.41 3.78 -7.69
N LEU A 22 -8.64 4.68 -8.30
CA LEU A 22 -7.40 5.20 -7.74
C LEU A 22 -7.67 6.40 -6.81
N ILE A 23 -7.14 6.36 -5.59
CA ILE A 23 -7.21 7.44 -4.61
C ILE A 23 -5.79 7.79 -4.16
N LYS A 24 -5.35 9.03 -4.34
CA LYS A 24 -4.02 9.49 -3.89
C LYS A 24 -4.10 10.05 -2.49
N PHE A 25 -3.14 9.68 -1.64
CA PHE A 25 -2.96 10.27 -0.30
C PHE A 25 -1.81 11.27 -0.27
N VAL A 26 -0.71 10.95 -0.95
CA VAL A 26 0.49 11.78 -1.07
C VAL A 26 0.95 11.74 -2.52
N ALA A 27 1.27 12.90 -3.10
CA ALA A 27 1.73 13.02 -4.49
C ALA A 27 2.86 14.06 -4.58
N GLU A 28 4.01 13.71 -4.03
CA GLU A 28 5.24 14.50 -4.07
C GLU A 28 6.15 13.98 -5.21
N PRO A 29 7.11 14.78 -5.70
CA PRO A 29 8.03 14.34 -6.76
C PRO A 29 8.81 13.06 -6.42
N SER A 30 9.28 12.96 -5.17
CA SER A 30 10.10 11.84 -4.67
C SER A 30 9.30 10.78 -3.90
N PHE A 31 8.02 11.02 -3.63
CA PHE A 31 7.20 10.13 -2.80
C PHE A 31 5.74 10.10 -3.25
N LEU A 32 5.24 8.91 -3.55
CA LEU A 32 3.85 8.71 -3.96
C LEU A 32 3.21 7.66 -3.04
N ALA A 33 2.05 7.99 -2.45
CA ALA A 33 1.21 7.03 -1.75
C ALA A 33 -0.21 7.12 -2.30
N TYR A 34 -0.77 5.99 -2.70
CA TYR A 34 -2.12 5.87 -3.23
C TYR A 34 -2.74 4.53 -2.89
N ALA A 35 -4.05 4.43 -3.00
CA ALA A 35 -4.79 3.19 -3.01
C ALA A 35 -5.43 2.96 -4.37
N VAL A 36 -5.67 1.68 -4.66
CA VAL A 36 -6.69 1.23 -5.60
C VAL A 36 -7.75 0.49 -4.81
N ILE A 37 -9.02 0.84 -5.00
CA ILE A 37 -10.13 0.36 -4.17
C ILE A 37 -11.34 -0.09 -5.00
N THR A 38 -11.99 -1.16 -4.57
CA THR A 38 -13.34 -1.59 -4.97
C THR A 38 -14.23 -1.67 -3.73
N ALA A 39 -15.46 -2.16 -3.85
CA ALA A 39 -16.34 -2.36 -2.69
C ALA A 39 -15.74 -3.34 -1.65
N ASP A 40 -14.96 -4.33 -2.10
CA ASP A 40 -14.53 -5.46 -1.27
C ASP A 40 -13.02 -5.61 -1.13
N ASP A 41 -12.23 -4.81 -1.86
CA ASP A 41 -10.78 -4.97 -1.95
C ASP A 41 -10.07 -3.62 -1.98
N VAL A 42 -8.96 -3.53 -1.25
CA VAL A 42 -8.13 -2.35 -1.18
C VAL A 42 -6.66 -2.76 -1.21
N VAL A 43 -5.90 -2.10 -2.07
CA VAL A 43 -4.44 -2.23 -2.12
C VAL A 43 -3.83 -0.85 -2.00
N ILE A 44 -2.96 -0.67 -1.02
CA ILE A 44 -2.21 0.57 -0.82
C ILE A 44 -0.81 0.40 -1.41
N VAL A 45 -0.37 1.38 -2.18
CA VAL A 45 0.94 1.39 -2.82
C VAL A 45 1.70 2.62 -2.36
N ILE A 46 2.94 2.41 -1.92
CA ILE A 46 3.89 3.45 -1.58
C ILE A 46 5.12 3.30 -2.47
N LEU A 47 5.51 4.39 -3.12
CA LEU A 47 6.71 4.46 -3.95
C LEU A 47 7.62 5.57 -3.42
N ASN A 48 8.80 5.19 -2.92
CA ASN A 48 9.87 6.12 -2.59
C ASN A 48 10.89 6.15 -3.73
N LYS A 49 11.28 7.34 -4.18
CA LYS A 49 12.21 7.52 -5.32
C LYS A 49 13.49 8.26 -4.93
N ASP A 50 13.68 8.53 -3.64
CA ASP A 50 14.81 9.32 -3.16
C ASP A 50 15.40 8.68 -1.89
N SER A 51 15.66 9.45 -0.84
CA SER A 51 16.27 9.02 0.41
C SER A 51 15.29 8.34 1.38
N ASN A 52 15.80 7.88 2.53
CA ASN A 52 14.96 7.33 3.60
C ASN A 52 13.81 8.28 3.96
N ALA A 53 12.59 7.75 4.02
CA ALA A 53 11.42 8.54 4.35
C ALA A 53 10.59 7.85 5.44
N THR A 54 10.26 8.60 6.49
CA THR A 54 9.25 8.23 7.48
C THR A 54 8.05 9.15 7.32
N LYS A 55 6.86 8.59 7.08
CA LYS A 55 5.64 9.37 6.90
C LYS A 55 4.47 8.76 7.66
N SER A 56 3.55 9.63 8.06
CA SER A 56 2.22 9.28 8.54
C SER A 56 1.23 9.64 7.44
N VAL A 57 0.56 8.64 6.87
CA VAL A 57 -0.36 8.79 5.74
C VAL A 57 -1.78 8.60 6.24
N ASN A 58 -2.65 9.58 6.01
CA ASN A 58 -4.08 9.44 6.29
C ASN A 58 -4.74 8.59 5.20
N VAL A 59 -5.21 7.41 5.59
CA VAL A 59 -5.86 6.40 4.74
C VAL A 59 -7.33 6.16 5.13
N SER A 60 -7.89 7.02 5.99
CA SER A 60 -9.26 6.88 6.53
C SER A 60 -10.37 6.86 5.48
N SER A 61 -10.11 7.35 4.26
CA SER A 61 -11.06 7.31 3.15
C SER A 61 -11.20 5.94 2.50
N VAL A 62 -10.27 5.01 2.77
CA VAL A 62 -10.26 3.67 2.16
C VAL A 62 -10.19 2.53 3.17
N ILE A 63 -9.70 2.79 4.38
CA ILE A 63 -9.63 1.82 5.46
C ILE A 63 -10.36 2.38 6.68
N SER A 64 -11.37 1.65 7.12
CA SER A 64 -12.08 1.91 8.37
C SER A 64 -11.53 1.04 9.50
N GLY A 65 -11.54 1.62 10.71
CA GLY A 65 -11.09 0.94 11.93
C GLY A 65 -9.58 0.69 11.97
N SER A 66 -9.18 -0.22 12.86
CA SER A 66 -7.81 -0.71 12.94
C SER A 66 -7.64 -1.93 12.04
N GLN A 67 -6.62 -1.93 11.18
CA GLN A 67 -6.33 -3.05 10.29
C GLN A 67 -4.83 -3.29 10.17
N THR A 68 -4.47 -4.58 10.13
CA THR A 68 -3.13 -5.02 9.75
C THR A 68 -3.05 -5.14 8.24
N LEU A 69 -2.06 -4.47 7.64
CA LEU A 69 -1.70 -4.62 6.24
C LEU A 69 -0.37 -5.35 6.13
N THR A 70 -0.20 -6.15 5.09
CA THR A 70 1.02 -6.90 4.82
C THR A 70 1.62 -6.44 3.50
N ASP A 71 2.93 -6.15 3.51
CA ASP A 71 3.69 -5.91 2.28
C ASP A 71 3.93 -7.23 1.53
N VAL A 72 3.48 -7.29 0.28
CA VAL A 72 3.56 -8.51 -0.55
C VAL A 72 5.00 -8.90 -0.91
N PHE A 73 5.95 -7.98 -0.82
CA PHE A 73 7.36 -8.27 -1.14
C PHE A 73 8.11 -8.84 0.06
N SER A 74 7.99 -8.18 1.22
CA SER A 74 8.79 -8.51 2.41
C SER A 74 8.05 -9.31 3.48
N GLY A 75 6.72 -9.38 3.41
CA GLY A 75 5.87 -9.93 4.47
C GLY A 75 5.81 -9.06 5.72
N ARG A 76 6.47 -7.89 5.75
CA ARG A 76 6.39 -6.95 6.87
C ARG A 76 4.95 -6.46 7.02
N THR A 77 4.52 -6.33 8.27
CA THR A 77 3.18 -5.86 8.61
C THR A 77 3.20 -4.41 9.05
N PHE A 78 2.12 -3.71 8.75
CA PHE A 78 1.90 -2.31 9.08
C PHE A 78 0.51 -2.20 9.69
N GLN A 79 0.41 -1.45 10.79
CA GLN A 79 -0.87 -1.20 11.44
C GLN A 79 -1.44 0.13 10.98
N VAL A 80 -2.69 0.10 10.52
CA VAL A 80 -3.53 1.29 10.41
C VAL A 80 -4.24 1.45 11.75
N SER A 81 -4.08 2.61 12.37
CA SER A 81 -4.76 2.96 13.62
C SER A 81 -5.36 4.35 13.50
N SER A 82 -6.64 4.50 13.86
CA SER A 82 -7.37 5.77 13.74
C SER A 82 -7.29 6.38 12.32
N GLY A 83 -7.27 5.53 11.29
CA GLY A 83 -7.16 5.96 9.89
C GLY A 83 -5.77 6.44 9.46
N MET A 84 -4.75 6.31 10.31
CA MET A 84 -3.37 6.69 10.02
C MET A 84 -2.50 5.45 9.79
N LEU A 85 -1.73 5.47 8.70
CA LEU A 85 -0.72 4.48 8.35
C LEU A 85 0.66 5.09 8.54
N ASN A 86 1.42 4.60 9.52
CA ASN A 86 2.80 5.03 9.76
C ASN A 86 3.76 4.09 9.04
N ILE A 87 4.65 4.65 8.22
CA ILE A 87 5.58 3.90 7.36
C ILE A 87 6.98 4.48 7.44
N SER A 88 7.97 3.59 7.36
CA SER A 88 9.37 3.91 7.13
C SER A 88 9.81 3.13 5.90
N VAL A 89 10.32 3.84 4.90
CA VAL A 89 10.74 3.26 3.61
C VAL A 89 12.16 3.68 3.26
N ALA A 90 12.94 2.71 2.81
CA ALA A 90 14.31 2.88 2.34
C ALA A 90 14.36 3.57 0.96
N PRO A 91 15.54 4.00 0.49
CA PRO A 91 15.70 4.62 -0.82
C PRO A 91 15.27 3.65 -1.92
N PHE A 92 14.48 4.13 -2.88
CA PHE A 92 13.96 3.32 -4.00
C PHE A 92 13.10 2.12 -3.60
N GLU A 93 12.62 2.07 -2.36
CA GLU A 93 11.73 1.02 -1.88
C GLU A 93 10.29 1.27 -2.33
N ALA A 94 9.61 0.18 -2.67
CA ALA A 94 8.18 0.15 -2.88
C ALA A 94 7.52 -0.76 -1.84
N LEU A 95 6.41 -0.31 -1.27
CA LEU A 95 5.52 -1.15 -0.48
C LEU A 95 4.23 -1.37 -1.26
N VAL A 96 3.77 -2.61 -1.32
CA VAL A 96 2.45 -2.95 -1.84
C VAL A 96 1.72 -3.68 -0.74
N LEU A 97 0.85 -2.95 -0.06
CA LEU A 97 0.18 -3.35 1.16
C LEU A 97 -1.22 -3.85 0.85
N VAL A 98 -1.50 -5.08 1.28
CA VAL A 98 -2.82 -5.70 1.17
C VAL A 98 -3.34 -6.02 2.56
N LYS A 99 -4.66 -6.08 2.74
CA LYS A 99 -5.25 -6.53 4.01
C LYS A 99 -4.76 -7.96 4.30
N GLN A 100 -4.36 -8.20 5.54
CA GLN A 100 -4.06 -9.56 5.98
C GLN A 100 -5.35 -10.39 5.95
N SER A 101 -5.37 -11.49 5.20
CA SER A 101 -6.46 -12.46 5.28
C SER A 101 -6.45 -13.12 6.66
N ASP A 102 -7.64 -13.25 7.25
CA ASP A 102 -7.84 -14.04 8.49
C ASP A 102 -7.47 -15.52 8.28
#